data_AF-A0A0K9NX19-F1
#
_entry.id   AF-A0A0K9NX19-F1
#
_cell.length_a   1.000
_cell.length_b   1.000
_cell.length_c   1.000
_cell.angle_alpha   90.00
_cell.angle_beta   90.00
_cell.angle_gamma   90.00
#
_symmetry.space_group_name_H-M   'P 1'
#
loop_
_entity.id
_entity.type
_entity.pdbx_description
1 polymer ?
#
loop_
_entity_poly.entity_id
_entity_poly.type
_entity_poly.pdbx_seq_one_letter_code
_entity_poly.pdbx_strand_id
1 'polypeptide(L)'
;MKFLHAQKTMNFVLIDGTWNNSTALFNRLRDHSKVVWGEDGISCISLDSLEASSMHKLRPQPSWDRTCTAAAASGLLSELHLCPNFGIHNLDKQVKAVESSMDVLVKALTGRIKRMGRPSNREDRREKLC
;
A
#
# COMPACT_ATOMS: atom_id res chain seq x y z
N MET A 1 38.94 5.76 13.28
CA MET A 1 38.23 4.50 13.00
C MET A 1 36.95 4.81 12.25
N LYS A 2 36.84 4.43 10.97
CA LYS A 2 35.59 4.56 10.20
C LYS A 2 34.78 3.29 10.43
N PHE A 3 33.67 3.38 11.15
CA PHE A 3 32.68 2.31 11.15
C PHE A 3 32.03 2.29 9.76
N LEU A 4 32.48 1.40 8.89
CA LEU A 4 31.68 0.99 7.74
C LEU A 4 30.48 0.24 8.33
N HIS A 5 29.36 0.94 8.51
CA HIS A 5 28.07 0.25 8.63
C HIS A 5 27.91 -0.51 7.31
N ALA A 6 28.23 -1.81 7.31
CA ALA A 6 27.79 -2.69 6.26
C ALA A 6 26.26 -2.60 6.25
N GLN A 7 25.71 -1.89 5.26
CA GLN A 7 24.26 -1.84 5.10
C GLN A 7 23.80 -3.27 4.82
N LYS A 8 23.21 -3.92 5.82
CA LYS A 8 22.62 -5.24 5.65
C LYS A 8 21.38 -5.06 4.77
N THR A 9 21.47 -5.49 3.51
CA THR A 9 20.32 -5.55 2.62
C THR A 9 19.28 -6.49 3.20
N MET A 10 18.03 -6.02 3.30
CA MET A 10 16.92 -6.80 3.82
C MET A 10 15.97 -7.11 2.66
N ASN A 11 15.74 -8.40 2.41
CA ASN A 11 14.94 -8.85 1.28
C ASN A 11 13.54 -9.23 1.76
N PHE A 12 12.52 -8.79 1.03
CA PHE A 12 11.12 -9.07 1.33
C PHE A 12 10.38 -9.54 0.08
N VAL A 13 9.38 -10.39 0.29
CA VAL A 13 8.36 -10.68 -0.72
C VAL A 13 7.10 -9.93 -0.36
N LEU A 14 6.65 -9.09 -1.28
CA LEU A 14 5.36 -8.41 -1.19
C LEU A 14 4.28 -9.35 -1.74
N ILE A 15 3.31 -9.70 -0.89
CA ILE A 15 2.18 -10.55 -1.27
C ILE A 15 0.93 -9.68 -1.28
N ASP A 16 0.35 -9.51 -2.47
CA ASP A 16 -0.97 -8.88 -2.69
C ASP A 16 -2.02 -9.99 -2.86
N GLY A 17 -3.27 -9.71 -2.49
CA GLY A 17 -4.38 -10.66 -2.25
C GLY A 17 -4.83 -11.53 -3.43
N THR A 18 -4.10 -11.49 -4.54
CA THR A 18 -4.18 -12.48 -5.64
C THR A 18 -3.44 -13.77 -5.32
N TRP A 19 -2.60 -13.80 -4.28
CA TRP A 19 -1.91 -15.01 -3.80
C TRP A 19 -2.79 -15.89 -2.91
N ASN A 20 -4.09 -15.93 -3.19
CA ASN A 20 -4.91 -16.91 -2.52
C ASN A 20 -4.62 -18.26 -3.18
N ASN A 21 -3.88 -19.13 -2.49
CA ASN A 21 -3.88 -20.59 -2.69
C ASN A 21 -2.77 -21.24 -3.59
N SER A 22 -1.51 -20.82 -3.51
CA SER A 22 -0.40 -21.61 -4.07
C SER A 22 0.74 -21.83 -3.09
N THR A 23 0.51 -22.71 -2.10
CA THR A 23 1.55 -23.24 -1.19
C THR A 23 2.78 -23.74 -1.98
N ALA A 24 2.56 -24.35 -3.15
CA ALA A 24 3.63 -24.78 -4.04
C ALA A 24 4.49 -23.62 -4.58
N LEU A 25 3.88 -22.47 -4.91
CA LEU A 25 4.60 -21.30 -5.41
C LEU A 25 5.38 -20.61 -4.28
N PHE A 26 4.77 -20.50 -3.10
CA PHE A 26 5.46 -20.00 -1.90
C PHE A 26 6.67 -20.86 -1.54
N ASN A 27 6.50 -22.19 -1.54
CA ASN A 27 7.61 -23.11 -1.28
C ASN A 27 8.74 -22.95 -2.32
N ARG A 28 8.42 -22.83 -3.61
CA ARG A 28 9.43 -22.58 -4.66
C ARG A 28 10.16 -21.26 -4.45
N LEU A 29 9.45 -20.20 -4.11
CA LEU A 29 10.06 -18.91 -3.78
C LEU A 29 10.97 -19.02 -2.57
N ARG A 30 10.54 -19.72 -1.52
CA ARG A 30 11.35 -19.94 -0.31
C ARG A 30 12.60 -20.76 -0.61
N ASP A 31 12.49 -21.79 -1.42
CA ASP A 31 13.64 -22.61 -1.77
C ASP A 31 14.62 -21.83 -2.67
N HIS A 32 14.10 -21.00 -3.57
CA HIS A 32 14.91 -20.10 -4.40
C HIS A 32 15.54 -18.96 -3.60
N SER A 33 14.85 -18.41 -2.59
CA SER A 33 15.37 -17.34 -1.74
C SER A 33 16.59 -17.80 -0.94
N LYS A 34 16.62 -19.07 -0.51
CA LYS A 34 17.81 -19.66 0.13
C LYS A 34 19.04 -19.60 -0.79
N VAL A 35 18.85 -19.87 -2.08
CA VAL A 35 19.95 -19.85 -3.07
C VAL A 35 20.42 -18.42 -3.34
N VAL A 36 19.49 -17.46 -3.46
CA VAL A 36 19.82 -16.07 -3.86
C VAL A 36 20.25 -15.20 -2.68
N TRP A 37 19.60 -15.35 -1.52
CA TRP A 37 19.83 -14.50 -0.34
C TRP A 37 20.70 -15.17 0.73
N GLY A 38 20.91 -16.49 0.65
CA GLY A 38 21.73 -17.22 1.62
C GLY A 38 21.13 -17.29 3.03
N GLU A 39 19.84 -16.93 3.19
CA GLU A 39 19.12 -16.94 4.47
C GLU A 39 18.02 -18.03 4.46
N ASP A 40 17.87 -18.72 5.60
CA ASP A 40 16.82 -19.73 5.79
C ASP A 40 15.48 -19.07 6.10
N GLY A 41 14.78 -18.62 5.05
CA GLY A 41 13.41 -18.12 5.16
C GLY A 41 13.09 -17.00 4.18
N ILE A 42 11.82 -16.59 4.19
CA ILE A 42 11.34 -15.39 3.50
C ILE A 42 10.64 -14.51 4.53
N SER A 43 11.10 -13.26 4.66
CA SER A 43 10.32 -12.21 5.30
C SER A 43 9.22 -11.74 4.33
N CYS A 44 7.97 -11.87 4.75
CA CYS A 44 6.80 -11.50 3.95
C CYS A 44 6.12 -10.28 4.54
N ILE A 45 5.67 -9.38 3.67
CA ILE A 45 4.76 -8.29 4.03
C ILE A 45 3.45 -8.54 3.28
N SER A 46 2.37 -8.75 4.02
CA SER A 46 1.02 -8.85 3.44
C SER A 46 0.36 -7.48 3.53
N LEU A 47 -0.26 -7.09 2.43
CA LEU A 47 -1.06 -5.87 2.34
C LEU A 47 -2.58 -6.14 2.44
N ASP A 48 -2.98 -7.37 2.76
CA ASP A 48 -4.39 -7.80 2.76
C ASP A 48 -5.24 -7.11 3.84
N SER A 49 -4.59 -6.61 4.90
CA SER A 49 -5.21 -5.84 5.97
C SER A 49 -5.42 -4.36 5.61
N LEU A 50 -4.95 -3.90 4.45
CA LEU A 50 -5.15 -2.51 4.04
C LEU A 50 -6.63 -2.22 3.77
N GLU A 51 -7.14 -1.24 4.50
CA GLU A 51 -8.48 -0.71 4.25
C GLU A 51 -8.58 -0.08 2.85
N ALA A 52 -9.81 -0.02 2.34
CA ALA A 52 -10.07 0.59 1.05
C ALA A 52 -9.65 2.06 1.05
N SER A 53 -8.77 2.44 0.12
CA SER A 53 -8.26 3.81 0.03
C SER A 53 -9.41 4.83 -0.06
N SER A 54 -9.27 5.97 0.63
CA SER A 54 -10.18 7.13 0.51
C SER A 54 -10.37 7.61 -0.94
N MET A 55 -9.40 7.36 -1.82
CA MET A 55 -9.48 7.64 -3.27
C MET A 55 -10.56 6.82 -3.99
N HIS A 56 -10.99 5.67 -3.47
CA HIS A 56 -12.08 4.88 -4.06
C HIS A 56 -13.41 5.64 -4.09
N LYS A 57 -13.61 6.59 -3.18
CA LYS A 57 -14.80 7.46 -3.14
C LYS A 57 -14.92 8.35 -4.38
N LEU A 58 -13.82 8.57 -5.11
CA LEU A 58 -13.77 9.46 -6.27
C LEU A 58 -13.88 8.73 -7.62
N ARG A 59 -13.88 7.38 -7.63
CA ARG A 59 -13.85 6.62 -8.88
C ARG A 59 -15.26 6.41 -9.46
N PRO A 60 -15.50 6.74 -10.74
CA PRO A 60 -16.79 6.53 -11.41
C PRO A 60 -17.18 5.06 -11.63
N GLN A 61 -16.26 4.11 -11.52
CA GLN A 61 -16.48 2.68 -11.82
C GLN A 61 -15.90 1.78 -10.70
N PRO A 62 -16.42 0.55 -10.53
CA PRO A 62 -15.90 -0.38 -9.53
C PRO A 62 -14.52 -0.87 -10.00
N SER A 63 -13.44 -0.28 -9.49
CA SER A 63 -12.19 -1.05 -9.44
C SER A 63 -12.41 -2.19 -8.46
N TRP A 64 -12.16 -3.41 -8.90
CA TRP A 64 -12.09 -4.57 -8.00
C TRP A 64 -10.84 -4.51 -7.12
N ASP A 65 -9.85 -3.69 -7.48
CA ASP A 65 -8.74 -3.35 -6.61
C ASP A 65 -9.27 -2.64 -5.37
N ARG A 66 -8.99 -3.23 -4.20
CA ARG A 66 -9.35 -2.66 -2.89
C ARG A 66 -8.40 -1.52 -2.49
N THR A 67 -7.22 -1.45 -3.10
CA THR A 67 -6.12 -0.59 -2.65
C THR A 67 -5.61 0.26 -3.82
N CYS A 68 -5.43 1.56 -3.61
CA CYS A 68 -4.75 2.41 -4.60
C CYS A 68 -3.23 2.44 -4.30
N THR A 69 -2.42 2.86 -5.26
CA THR A 69 -0.95 2.94 -5.10
C THR A 69 -0.52 3.71 -3.84
N ALA A 70 -1.21 4.80 -3.50
CA ALA A 70 -0.89 5.59 -2.31
C ALA A 70 -1.26 4.86 -0.99
N ALA A 71 -2.38 4.13 -0.98
CA ALA A 71 -2.75 3.30 0.18
C ALA A 71 -1.80 2.10 0.33
N ALA A 72 -1.40 1.47 -0.77
CA ALA A 72 -0.40 0.39 -0.76
C ALA A 72 0.95 0.89 -0.21
N ALA A 73 1.38 2.09 -0.63
CA ALA A 73 2.59 2.72 -0.11
C ALA A 73 2.47 3.03 1.39
N SER A 74 1.33 3.57 1.85
CA SER A 74 1.09 3.85 3.27
C SER A 74 1.14 2.59 4.13
N GLY A 75 0.50 1.50 3.67
CA GLY A 75 0.53 0.20 4.35
C GLY A 75 1.93 -0.39 4.41
N LEU A 76 2.65 -0.40 3.29
CA LEU A 76 4.02 -0.88 3.24
C LEU A 76 4.93 -0.12 4.21
N LEU A 77 4.82 1.22 4.25
CA LEU A 77 5.61 2.04 5.17
C LEU A 77 5.25 1.77 6.64
N SER A 78 3.99 1.50 6.93
CA SER A 78 3.52 1.12 8.28
C SER A 78 4.11 -0.21 8.72
N GLU A 79 4.07 -1.23 7.85
CA GLU A 79 4.64 -2.56 8.13
C GLU A 79 6.17 -2.52 8.26
N LEU A 80 6.84 -1.75 7.40
CA LEU A 80 8.27 -1.53 7.50
C LEU A 80 8.63 -0.79 8.80
N HIS A 81 7.82 0.15 9.27
CA HIS A 81 8.09 0.87 10.53
C HIS A 81 8.17 -0.07 11.73
N LEU A 82 7.36 -1.14 11.74
CA LEU A 82 7.35 -2.16 12.81
C LEU A 82 8.59 -3.06 12.78
N CYS A 83 9.32 -3.09 11.67
CA CYS A 83 10.55 -3.86 11.57
C CYS A 83 11.67 -3.16 12.37
N PRO A 84 12.35 -3.85 13.32
CA PRO A 84 13.38 -3.24 14.17
C PRO A 84 14.50 -2.54 13.40
N ASN A 85 14.85 -3.07 12.23
CA ASN A 85 15.90 -2.54 11.37
C ASN A 85 15.52 -1.20 10.71
N PHE A 86 14.22 -0.89 10.61
CA PHE A 86 13.71 0.32 9.96
C PHE A 86 13.17 1.37 10.94
N GLY A 87 13.10 1.06 12.24
CA GLY A 87 12.63 2.00 13.27
C GLY A 87 13.42 3.32 13.30
N ILE A 88 14.70 3.29 12.93
CA ILE A 88 15.58 4.47 12.86
C ILE A 88 15.13 5.47 11.78
N HIS A 89 14.41 5.01 10.76
CA HIS A 89 14.02 5.83 9.61
C HIS A 89 12.74 6.66 9.85
N ASN A 90 12.08 6.53 11.01
CA ASN A 90 10.86 7.28 11.34
C ASN A 90 9.81 7.23 10.20
N LEU A 91 9.59 6.03 9.66
CA LEU A 91 8.67 5.80 8.53
C LEU A 91 7.23 6.19 8.88
N ASP A 92 6.86 6.23 10.17
CA ASP A 92 5.59 6.74 10.67
C ASP A 92 5.29 8.18 10.21
N LYS A 93 6.32 9.04 10.09
CA LYS A 93 6.16 10.40 9.58
C LYS A 93 5.82 10.41 8.10
N GLN A 94 6.40 9.47 7.35
CA GLN A 94 6.15 9.33 5.92
C GLN A 94 4.75 8.79 5.66
N VAL A 95 4.28 7.81 6.46
CA VAL A 95 2.88 7.34 6.47
C VAL A 95 1.93 8.53 6.62
N LYS A 96 2.09 9.32 7.69
CA LYS A 96 1.25 10.50 7.94
C LYS A 96 1.29 11.53 6.80
N ALA A 97 2.46 11.74 6.20
CA ALA A 97 2.62 12.66 5.08
C ALA A 97 1.86 12.18 3.83
N VAL A 98 1.92 10.87 3.53
CA VAL A 98 1.19 10.25 2.42
C VAL A 98 -0.32 10.36 2.65
N GLU A 99 -0.80 10.02 3.84
CA GLU A 99 -2.22 10.10 4.21
C GLU A 99 -2.75 11.54 4.15
N SER A 100 -2.00 12.49 4.71
CA SER A 100 -2.37 13.93 4.66
C SER A 100 -2.42 14.44 3.21
N SER A 101 -1.49 14.01 2.37
CA SER A 101 -1.47 14.37 0.95
C SER A 101 -2.66 13.78 0.20
N MET A 102 -3.05 12.55 0.53
CA MET A 102 -4.27 11.93 -0.01
C MET A 102 -5.52 12.74 0.38
N ASP A 103 -5.63 13.18 1.64
CA ASP A 103 -6.78 13.98 2.07
C ASP A 103 -6.88 15.32 1.33
N VAL A 104 -5.75 16.01 1.13
CA VAL A 104 -5.69 17.26 0.36
C VAL A 104 -6.09 17.00 -1.10
N LEU A 105 -5.57 15.93 -1.71
CA LEU A 105 -5.90 15.55 -3.07
C LEU A 105 -7.39 15.23 -3.21
N VAL A 106 -7.95 14.46 -2.27
CA VAL A 106 -9.37 14.08 -2.27
C VAL A 106 -10.26 15.32 -2.17
N LYS A 107 -9.93 16.26 -1.28
CA LYS A 107 -10.64 17.54 -1.14
C LYS A 107 -10.58 18.35 -2.44
N ALA A 108 -9.39 18.48 -3.04
CA ALA A 108 -9.20 19.24 -4.28
C ALA A 108 -9.98 18.65 -5.46
N LEU A 109 -9.93 17.32 -5.63
CA LEU A 109 -10.64 16.61 -6.70
C LEU A 109 -12.16 16.67 -6.50
N THR A 110 -12.63 16.49 -5.28
CA THR A 110 -14.05 16.64 -4.94
C THR A 110 -14.53 18.05 -5.28
N GLY A 111 -13.78 19.08 -4.89
CA GLY A 111 -14.09 20.48 -5.21
C GLY A 111 -14.13 20.74 -6.72
N ARG A 112 -13.20 20.15 -7.48
CA ARG A 112 -13.19 20.23 -8.95
C ARG A 112 -14.42 19.57 -9.56
N ILE A 113 -14.77 18.36 -9.12
CA ILE A 113 -15.94 17.61 -9.60
C ILE A 113 -17.23 18.43 -9.38
N LYS A 114 -17.39 19.01 -8.18
CA LYS A 114 -18.51 19.90 -7.84
C LYS A 114 -18.59 21.12 -8.75
N ARG A 115 -17.47 21.81 -9.00
CA ARG A 115 -17.43 22.97 -9.93
C ARG A 115 -17.80 22.61 -11.36
N MET A 116 -17.55 21.38 -11.79
CA MET A 116 -17.95 20.91 -13.12
C MET A 116 -19.41 20.42 -13.17
N GLY A 117 -20.19 20.58 -12.08
CA GLY A 117 -21.59 20.13 -12.00
C GLY A 117 -21.77 18.62 -11.97
N ARG A 118 -20.68 17.85 -11.88
CA ARG A 118 -20.71 16.37 -11.89
C ARG A 118 -20.96 15.85 -10.48
N PRO A 119 -21.74 14.76 -10.32
CA PRO A 119 -21.97 14.15 -9.01
C PRO A 119 -20.67 13.55 -8.47
N SER A 120 -20.33 13.91 -7.23
CA SER A 120 -19.11 13.46 -6.54
C SER A 120 -19.22 12.05 -5.98
N ASN A 121 -20.44 11.56 -5.75
CA ASN A 121 -20.69 10.26 -5.16
C ASN A 121 -21.78 9.48 -5.91
N ARG A 122 -21.89 8.18 -5.66
CA ARG A 122 -22.93 7.33 -6.28
C ARG A 122 -24.35 7.73 -5.85
N GLU A 123 -24.52 8.18 -4.60
CA GLU A 123 -25.80 8.69 -4.08
C GLU A 123 -26.28 9.94 -4.81
N ASP A 124 -25.42 10.96 -4.96
CA ASP A 124 -25.73 12.19 -5.71
C ASP A 124 -26.15 11.92 -7.17
N ARG A 125 -25.70 10.80 -7.75
CA ARG A 125 -26.03 10.43 -9.13
C ARG A 125 -27.43 9.82 -9.25
N ARG A 126 -27.94 9.16 -8.20
CA ARG A 126 -29.31 8.61 -8.18
C ARG A 126 -30.37 9.70 -8.05
N GLU A 127 -30.11 10.75 -7.26
CA GLU A 127 -31.05 11.86 -7.10
C GLU A 127 -31.24 12.71 -8.36
N LYS A 128 -30.24 12.80 -9.24
CA LYS A 128 -30.34 13.60 -10.49
C LYS A 128 -31.03 12.89 -11.65
N LEU A 129 -31.40 11.62 -11.50
CA LEU A 129 -32.02 10.80 -12.55
C LEU A 129 -33.53 10.54 -12.29
N CYS A 130 -34.11 11.15 -11.25
CA CYS A 130 -35.54 11.18 -10.98
C CYS A 130 -36.08 12.60 -11.14
#